data_AF-A0A2N1M3Z1-F1
#
_entry.id   AF-A0A2N1M3Z1-F1
#
_cell.length_a   1.000
_cell.length_b   1.000
_cell.length_c   1.000
_cell.angle_alpha   90.00
_cell.angle_beta   90.00
_cell.angle_gamma   90.00
#
_symmetry.space_group_name_H-M   'P 1'
#
loop_
_entity.id
_entity.type
_entity.pdbx_description
1 polymer ?
#
loop_
_entity_poly.entity_id
_entity_poly.type
_entity_poly.pdbx_seq_one_letter_code
_entity_poly.pdbx_strand_id
1 'polypeptide(L)'
;MYFGPGIEADIKSEFWHGDIWQESPLFGQSSIQINQDKGTRIGRIIAIVSTPNGTKLKIQLLYYGTELPGNFTSSLRIKRAQNGELWLSEISVLIDLQNVIGPVDVWLRDTPKLSDNYQFCIREILYSHEGRWKIRDIKLRNQHPSEYIKAQITTSQNIPTLRLMLDIYYDDFGTFRNTYHSLGGIYLQFCNMPLQLRKQLKNHFVLSFVPFGGEFDDVMKPIVDEIKNLERGILITINGQKLWLTAALGV
;
A
#
# COMPACT_ATOMS: atom_id res chain seq x y z
N MET A 1 8.55 -3.93 2.43
CA MET A 1 9.06 -3.45 1.11
C MET A 1 9.03 -1.92 1.20
N TYR A 2 10.05 -1.20 0.74
CA TYR A 2 10.16 0.26 0.93
C TYR A 2 10.25 0.92 -0.44
N PHE A 3 9.37 1.87 -0.73
CA PHE A 3 9.32 2.61 -2.00
C PHE A 3 10.14 3.90 -2.00
N GLY A 4 10.98 4.08 -0.97
CA GLY A 4 11.41 5.40 -0.58
C GLY A 4 10.24 6.22 -0.03
N PRO A 5 10.51 7.45 0.43
CA PRO A 5 9.45 8.33 0.90
C PRO A 5 8.62 8.84 -0.29
N GLY A 6 7.29 8.79 -0.18
CA GLY A 6 6.37 9.48 -1.09
C GLY A 6 6.56 10.99 -1.04
N ILE A 7 6.13 11.73 -2.06
CA ILE A 7 6.17 13.20 -2.04
C ILE A 7 4.77 13.73 -1.76
N GLU A 8 4.62 14.49 -0.68
CA GLU A 8 3.41 15.27 -0.42
C GLU A 8 3.57 16.66 -1.04
N ALA A 9 2.63 17.07 -1.91
CA ALA A 9 2.62 18.37 -2.56
C ALA A 9 1.20 18.94 -2.60
N ASP A 10 1.07 20.24 -2.33
CA ASP A 10 -0.23 20.93 -2.34
C ASP A 10 -0.85 20.96 -3.75
N ILE A 11 -0.01 20.96 -4.79
CA ILE A 11 -0.42 20.93 -6.19
C ILE A 11 0.02 19.60 -6.81
N LYS A 12 -0.95 18.71 -7.03
CA LYS A 12 -0.75 17.42 -7.72
C LYS A 12 -0.68 17.66 -9.24
N SER A 13 0.52 17.81 -9.79
CA SER A 13 0.75 18.04 -11.24
C SER A 13 1.13 16.79 -12.05
N GLU A 14 1.45 15.67 -11.41
CA GLU A 14 1.88 14.44 -12.07
C GLU A 14 1.19 13.22 -11.43
N PHE A 15 1.01 12.13 -12.19
CA PHE A 15 0.36 10.88 -11.75
C PHE A 15 0.98 10.30 -10.47
N TRP A 16 2.30 10.51 -10.27
CA TRP A 16 3.08 10.05 -9.12
C TRP A 16 2.95 10.92 -7.86
N HIS A 17 2.27 12.07 -7.93
CA HIS A 17 1.91 12.89 -6.76
C HIS A 17 0.58 12.43 -6.12
N GLY A 18 -0.02 11.34 -6.62
CA GLY A 18 -1.24 10.73 -6.10
C GLY A 18 -1.02 9.82 -4.89
N ASP A 19 -2.09 9.58 -4.12
CA ASP A 19 -2.02 8.88 -2.83
C ASP A 19 -1.65 7.38 -2.94
N ILE A 20 -1.98 6.74 -4.07
CA ILE A 20 -1.76 5.29 -4.33
C ILE A 20 -0.28 4.91 -4.24
N TRP A 21 0.61 5.76 -4.76
CA TRP A 21 2.06 5.48 -4.84
C TRP A 21 2.85 5.94 -3.61
N GLN A 22 2.21 6.62 -2.66
CA GLN A 22 2.85 7.05 -1.43
C GLN A 22 2.86 5.93 -0.37
N GLU A 23 2.00 4.93 -0.50
CA GLU A 23 1.75 3.98 0.59
C GLU A 23 2.92 3.00 0.82
N SER A 24 3.43 2.91 2.05
CA SER A 24 4.68 2.22 2.43
C SER A 24 4.44 0.82 2.99
N PRO A 25 4.92 -0.26 2.34
CA PRO A 25 4.81 -1.66 2.82
C PRO A 25 5.88 -2.04 3.83
N LEU A 26 6.61 -1.07 4.39
CA LEU A 26 7.47 -1.29 5.53
C LEU A 26 6.61 -1.08 6.77
N PHE A 27 6.00 -2.14 7.26
CA PHE A 27 6.04 -2.59 8.66
C PHE A 27 5.20 -3.86 8.73
N GLY A 28 5.75 -4.93 9.31
CA GLY A 28 4.98 -6.14 9.62
C GLY A 28 3.87 -5.90 10.66
N GLN A 29 3.83 -4.69 11.23
CA GLN A 29 2.77 -4.19 12.08
C GLN A 29 2.13 -2.98 11.40
N SER A 30 0.86 -3.14 11.05
CA SER A 30 0.09 -2.10 10.35
C SER A 30 -0.30 -0.94 11.28
N SER A 31 -0.17 -1.08 12.60
CA SER A 31 -0.70 -0.14 13.59
C SER A 31 0.34 0.27 14.63
N ILE A 32 0.28 1.53 15.04
CA ILE A 32 1.17 2.16 16.01
C ILE A 32 0.38 3.03 17.00
N GLN A 33 0.97 3.22 18.17
CA GLN A 33 0.56 4.22 19.14
C GLN A 33 1.34 5.51 18.88
N ILE A 34 0.63 6.63 18.83
CA ILE A 34 1.18 7.96 18.52
C ILE A 34 0.86 8.93 19.65
N ASN A 35 1.80 9.82 19.93
CA ASN A 35 1.61 10.96 20.82
C ASN A 35 1.12 12.15 19.98
N GLN A 36 -0.05 12.71 20.30
CA GLN A 36 -0.48 14.00 19.79
C GLN A 36 -0.59 14.99 20.95
N ASP A 37 -0.46 16.29 20.66
CA ASP A 37 -0.58 17.39 21.64
C ASP A 37 -1.92 17.39 22.41
N LYS A 38 -2.90 16.57 21.99
CA LYS A 38 -4.22 16.37 22.62
C LYS A 38 -4.45 14.97 23.17
N GLY A 39 -3.40 14.16 23.33
CA GLY A 39 -3.44 12.81 23.90
C GLY A 39 -2.93 11.71 22.97
N THR A 40 -2.73 10.53 23.56
CA THR A 40 -2.31 9.32 22.85
C THR A 40 -3.41 8.82 21.91
N ARG A 41 -3.03 8.47 20.67
CA ARG A 41 -3.93 7.84 19.69
C ARG A 41 -3.32 6.57 19.13
N ILE A 42 -4.16 5.77 18.48
CA ILE A 42 -3.72 4.63 17.67
C ILE A 42 -3.97 4.99 16.21
N GLY A 43 -3.00 4.68 15.36
CA GLY A 43 -3.09 4.93 13.94
C GLY A 43 -2.45 3.83 13.14
N ARG A 44 -2.89 3.70 11.90
CA ARG A 44 -2.33 2.80 10.91
C ARG A 44 -1.33 3.56 10.07
N ILE A 45 -0.08 3.07 9.97
CA ILE A 45 0.88 3.66 9.04
C ILE A 45 0.40 3.34 7.62
N ILE A 46 0.20 4.38 6.82
CA ILE A 46 -0.13 4.22 5.40
C ILE A 46 1.03 4.62 4.52
N ALA A 47 1.82 5.66 4.86
CA ALA A 47 2.97 6.08 4.05
C ALA A 47 4.12 6.64 4.88
N ILE A 48 5.31 6.61 4.30
CA ILE A 48 6.45 7.43 4.73
C ILE A 48 6.60 8.49 3.65
N VAL A 49 6.64 9.77 4.01
CA VAL A 49 6.67 10.87 3.04
C VAL A 49 7.79 11.85 3.30
N SER A 50 8.35 12.42 2.24
CA SER A 50 9.31 13.51 2.29
C SER A 50 8.57 14.82 2.14
N THR A 51 8.78 15.71 3.10
CA THR A 51 8.28 17.08 3.09
C THR A 51 9.47 18.04 3.09
N PRO A 52 9.27 19.35 2.78
CA PRO A 52 10.34 20.35 2.91
C PRO A 52 10.97 20.39 4.31
N ASN A 53 10.20 20.00 5.34
CA ASN A 53 10.62 19.98 6.74
C ASN A 53 11.20 18.62 7.17
N GLY A 54 11.49 17.72 6.23
CA GLY A 54 12.04 16.40 6.48
C GLY A 54 11.05 15.24 6.28
N THR A 55 11.47 14.05 6.67
CA THR A 55 10.68 12.81 6.55
C THR A 55 9.60 12.75 7.63
N LYS A 56 8.37 12.44 7.23
CA LYS A 56 7.20 12.29 8.10
C LYS A 56 6.49 10.96 7.82
N LEU A 57 5.60 10.56 8.71
CA LEU A 57 4.71 9.42 8.52
C LEU A 57 3.29 9.92 8.22
N LYS A 58 2.67 9.39 7.16
CA LYS A 58 1.24 9.55 6.90
C LYS A 58 0.51 8.42 7.61
N ILE A 59 -0.36 8.78 8.53
CA ILE A 59 -1.04 7.87 9.45
C ILE A 59 -2.54 8.00 9.24
N GLN A 60 -3.20 6.88 8.96
CA GLN A 60 -4.65 6.77 8.98
C GLN A 60 -5.11 6.59 10.43
N LEU A 61 -5.98 7.46 10.93
CA LEU A 61 -6.35 7.47 12.34
C LEU A 61 -7.35 6.37 12.70
N LEU A 62 -7.28 5.88 13.94
CA LEU A 62 -8.32 5.05 14.55
C LEU A 62 -9.07 5.86 15.61
N TYR A 63 -10.38 5.67 15.67
CA TYR A 63 -11.24 6.29 16.68
C TYR A 63 -11.60 5.31 17.78
N TYR A 64 -11.60 5.81 19.02
CA TYR A 64 -12.21 5.13 20.15
C TYR A 64 -13.73 5.24 20.08
N GLY A 65 -14.44 4.31 20.71
CA GLY A 65 -15.91 4.34 20.74
C GLY A 65 -16.51 5.60 21.38
N THR A 66 -15.76 6.23 22.29
CA THR A 66 -16.12 7.51 22.93
C THR A 66 -16.02 8.70 22.00
N GLU A 67 -15.33 8.56 20.86
CA GLU A 67 -15.13 9.62 19.87
C GLU A 67 -16.11 9.49 18.69
N LEU A 68 -16.98 8.48 18.70
CA LEU A 68 -17.98 8.32 17.65
C LEU A 68 -19.03 9.43 17.72
N PRO A 69 -19.51 9.91 16.55
CA PRO A 69 -20.68 10.77 16.48
C PRO A 69 -21.87 10.14 17.23
N GLY A 70 -22.67 10.96 17.94
CA GLY A 70 -23.74 10.48 18.82
C GLY A 70 -24.81 9.63 18.11
N ASN A 71 -25.02 9.84 16.81
CA ASN A 71 -25.91 8.99 15.99
C ASN A 71 -25.37 7.57 15.78
N PHE A 72 -24.12 7.30 16.15
CA PHE A 72 -23.48 5.99 16.08
C PHE A 72 -23.18 5.37 17.45
N THR A 73 -23.48 6.03 18.56
CA THR A 73 -23.26 5.49 19.92
C THR A 73 -24.39 4.56 20.37
N SER A 74 -24.57 3.43 19.68
CA SER A 74 -25.53 2.40 20.10
C SER A 74 -25.01 1.59 21.29
N SER A 75 -25.91 1.02 22.10
CA SER A 75 -25.55 0.14 23.22
C SER A 75 -24.65 -1.03 22.79
N LEU A 76 -24.85 -1.55 21.59
CA LEU A 76 -24.00 -2.58 20.98
C LEU A 76 -22.57 -2.07 20.72
N ARG A 77 -22.42 -0.87 20.14
CA ARG A 77 -21.11 -0.29 19.86
C ARG A 77 -20.38 0.13 21.13
N ILE A 78 -21.11 0.58 22.16
CA ILE A 78 -20.53 0.87 23.48
C ILE A 78 -19.92 -0.41 24.08
N LYS A 79 -20.65 -1.53 24.08
CA LYS A 79 -20.12 -2.83 24.55
C LYS A 79 -18.90 -3.28 23.72
N ARG A 80 -18.94 -3.08 22.41
CA ARG A 80 -17.82 -3.39 21.51
C ARG A 80 -16.58 -2.54 21.82
N ALA A 81 -16.74 -1.24 22.04
CA ALA A 81 -15.66 -0.33 22.42
C ALA A 81 -15.04 -0.73 23.76
N GLN A 82 -15.85 -1.11 24.75
CA GLN A 82 -15.38 -1.62 26.04
C GLN A 82 -14.54 -2.90 25.90
N ASN A 83 -14.80 -3.70 24.87
CA ASN A 83 -14.04 -4.91 24.54
C ASN A 83 -12.86 -4.65 23.57
N GLY A 84 -12.37 -3.40 23.48
CA GLY A 84 -11.20 -3.05 22.68
C GLY A 84 -11.47 -2.90 21.18
N GLU A 85 -12.70 -2.62 20.77
CA GLU A 85 -12.98 -2.29 19.37
C GLU A 85 -12.67 -0.82 19.05
N LEU A 86 -12.01 -0.61 17.91
CA LEU A 86 -11.69 0.69 17.33
C LEU A 86 -12.35 0.83 15.95
N TRP A 87 -12.53 2.08 15.50
CA TRP A 87 -13.08 2.40 14.19
C TRP A 87 -12.01 2.97 13.27
N LEU A 88 -11.88 2.38 12.08
CA LEU A 88 -10.93 2.86 11.07
C LEU A 88 -11.45 4.16 10.46
N SER A 89 -10.61 5.19 10.39
CA SER A 89 -10.95 6.44 9.70
C SER A 89 -10.48 6.43 8.26
N GLU A 90 -11.14 7.18 7.37
CA GLU A 90 -10.55 7.58 6.07
C GLU A 90 -9.69 8.85 6.18
N ILE A 91 -9.63 9.46 7.36
CA ILE A 91 -8.80 10.63 7.63
C ILE A 91 -7.37 10.19 7.90
N SER A 92 -6.44 10.76 7.14
CA SER A 92 -5.01 10.65 7.37
C SER A 92 -4.40 11.94 7.90
N VAL A 93 -3.35 11.82 8.71
CA VAL A 93 -2.56 12.95 9.23
C VAL A 93 -1.07 12.69 9.02
N LEU A 94 -0.29 13.76 8.88
CA LEU A 94 1.17 13.67 8.89
C LEU A 94 1.70 13.86 10.31
N ILE A 95 2.60 12.98 10.75
CA ILE A 95 3.29 13.09 12.04
C ILE A 95 4.80 12.97 11.87
N ASP A 96 5.53 13.60 12.78
CA ASP A 96 6.98 13.42 12.89
C ASP A 96 7.30 12.07 13.53
N LEU A 97 8.42 11.45 13.14
CA LEU A 97 8.81 10.12 13.63
C LEU A 97 8.96 10.07 15.16
N GLN A 98 9.38 11.18 15.78
CA GLN A 98 9.53 11.30 17.23
C GLN A 98 8.20 11.19 18.00
N ASN A 99 7.06 11.35 17.33
CA ASN A 99 5.75 11.25 17.94
C ASN A 99 5.24 9.79 17.97
N VAL A 100 5.99 8.83 17.42
CA VAL A 100 5.65 7.40 17.53
C VAL A 100 6.08 6.87 18.89
N ILE A 101 5.14 6.31 19.65
CA ILE A 101 5.40 5.74 20.98
C ILE A 101 5.86 4.29 20.85
N GLY A 102 5.17 3.51 20.01
CA GLY A 102 5.48 2.09 19.83
C GLY A 102 4.44 1.36 18.98
N PRO A 103 4.70 0.10 18.62
CA PRO A 103 3.76 -0.71 17.87
C PRO A 103 2.56 -1.16 18.71
N VAL A 104 1.44 -1.45 18.05
CA VAL A 104 0.22 -2.02 18.67
C VAL A 104 -0.36 -3.09 17.76
N ASP A 105 -0.73 -4.24 18.34
CA ASP A 105 -1.35 -5.32 17.59
C ASP A 105 -2.87 -5.12 17.48
N VAL A 106 -3.33 -4.87 16.25
CA VAL A 106 -4.74 -4.61 15.92
C VAL A 106 -5.24 -5.61 14.90
N TRP A 107 -6.33 -6.32 15.20
CA TRP A 107 -6.93 -7.28 14.28
C TRP A 107 -7.97 -6.62 13.37
N LEU A 108 -7.79 -6.77 12.05
CA LEU A 108 -8.79 -6.39 11.06
C LEU A 108 -9.76 -7.56 10.81
N ARG A 109 -11.04 -7.39 11.10
CA ARG A 109 -12.02 -8.51 11.08
C ARG A 109 -12.40 -9.02 9.69
N ASP A 110 -11.98 -8.35 8.62
CA ASP A 110 -12.02 -8.86 7.24
C ASP A 110 -10.87 -9.83 6.92
N THR A 111 -9.88 -9.96 7.81
CA THR A 111 -8.76 -10.89 7.66
C THR A 111 -8.86 -12.09 8.61
N PRO A 112 -8.29 -13.26 8.24
CA PRO A 112 -8.21 -14.41 9.14
C PRO A 112 -7.53 -14.04 10.45
N LYS A 113 -8.09 -14.51 11.57
CA LYS A 113 -7.49 -14.28 12.89
C LYS A 113 -6.25 -15.17 13.04
N LEU A 114 -5.06 -14.55 13.13
CA LEU A 114 -3.79 -15.28 13.20
C LEU A 114 -3.34 -15.60 14.64
N SER A 115 -3.86 -14.87 15.63
CA SER A 115 -3.52 -15.01 17.05
C SER A 115 -4.67 -14.52 17.92
N ASP A 116 -4.73 -14.97 19.17
CA ASP A 116 -5.68 -14.45 20.17
C ASP A 116 -5.13 -13.23 20.95
N ASN A 117 -3.86 -12.88 20.75
CA ASN A 117 -3.16 -11.85 21.55
C ASN A 117 -3.33 -10.41 21.04
N TYR A 118 -4.30 -10.14 20.16
CA TYR A 118 -4.52 -8.78 19.67
C TYR A 118 -5.05 -7.87 20.78
N GLN A 119 -4.48 -6.67 20.90
CA GLN A 119 -4.91 -5.66 21.87
C GLN A 119 -6.22 -5.00 21.47
N PHE A 120 -6.43 -4.82 20.17
CA PHE A 120 -7.62 -4.19 19.62
C PHE A 120 -8.15 -4.94 18.40
N CYS A 121 -9.38 -4.64 18.00
CA CYS A 121 -9.93 -5.10 16.73
C CYS A 121 -10.69 -3.99 16.01
N ILE A 122 -10.86 -4.15 14.69
CA ILE A 122 -11.59 -3.22 13.83
C ILE A 122 -12.61 -4.00 12.99
N ARG A 123 -13.87 -3.56 13.01
CA ARG A 123 -14.94 -4.07 12.13
C ARG A 123 -15.55 -3.03 11.21
N GLU A 124 -15.43 -1.76 11.56
CA GLU A 124 -16.17 -0.68 10.92
C GLU A 124 -15.24 0.46 10.53
N ILE A 125 -15.58 1.09 9.41
CA ILE A 125 -14.93 2.28 8.90
C ILE A 125 -15.86 3.46 9.17
N LEU A 126 -15.35 4.48 9.85
CA LEU A 126 -16.00 5.77 10.03
C LEU A 126 -15.47 6.73 8.95
N TYR A 127 -16.36 7.33 8.17
CA TYR A 127 -16.00 8.26 7.12
C TYR A 127 -17.01 9.40 7.02
N SER A 128 -16.63 10.50 6.38
CA SER A 128 -17.52 11.64 6.10
C SER A 128 -17.79 11.72 4.61
N HIS A 129 -19.06 11.85 4.23
CA HIS A 129 -19.48 12.03 2.86
C HIS A 129 -20.56 13.10 2.81
N GLU A 130 -20.37 14.13 1.99
CA GLU A 130 -21.26 15.30 1.90
C GLU A 130 -21.51 15.97 3.27
N GLY A 131 -20.45 16.07 4.08
CA GLY A 131 -20.52 16.66 5.42
C GLY A 131 -21.26 15.82 6.48
N ARG A 132 -21.64 14.58 6.15
CA ARG A 132 -22.32 13.68 7.08
C ARG A 132 -21.44 12.48 7.40
N TRP A 133 -21.32 12.19 8.69
CA TRP A 133 -20.65 10.97 9.15
C TRP A 133 -21.47 9.74 8.76
N LYS A 134 -20.78 8.73 8.25
CA LYS A 134 -21.31 7.44 7.82
C LYS A 134 -20.40 6.32 8.34
N ILE A 135 -20.97 5.13 8.47
CA ILE A 135 -20.24 3.92 8.83
C ILE A 135 -20.46 2.86 7.75
N ARG A 136 -19.41 2.13 7.41
CA ARG A 136 -19.49 0.93 6.56
C ARG A 136 -18.63 -0.20 7.08
N ASP A 137 -18.86 -1.40 6.55
CA ASP A 137 -18.11 -2.61 6.93
C ASP A 137 -16.64 -2.51 6.50
N ILE A 138 -15.74 -3.05 7.33
CA ILE A 138 -14.29 -3.06 7.10
C ILE A 138 -13.89 -3.76 5.80
N LYS A 139 -14.72 -4.66 5.25
CA LYS A 139 -14.52 -5.28 3.93
C LYS A 139 -14.40 -4.28 2.77
N LEU A 140 -14.90 -3.06 2.95
CA LEU A 140 -14.89 -1.99 1.95
C LEU A 140 -13.74 -1.00 2.18
N ARG A 141 -12.71 -1.36 2.95
CA ARG A 141 -11.52 -0.52 3.13
C ARG A 141 -10.62 -0.61 1.92
N ASN A 142 -9.81 0.43 1.74
CA ASN A 142 -8.65 0.34 0.87
C ASN A 142 -7.65 -0.65 1.50
N GLN A 143 -7.27 -1.66 0.72
CA GLN A 143 -6.21 -2.58 1.10
C GLN A 143 -4.89 -1.89 0.76
N HIS A 144 -3.98 -1.93 1.72
CA HIS A 144 -2.65 -1.40 1.50
C HIS A 144 -1.92 -2.33 0.51
N PRO A 145 -1.06 -1.82 -0.40
CA PRO A 145 -0.34 -2.64 -1.38
C PRO A 145 0.37 -3.88 -0.79
N SER A 146 0.89 -3.78 0.44
CA SER A 146 1.50 -4.92 1.16
C SER A 146 0.54 -6.10 1.40
N GLU A 147 -0.76 -5.86 1.47
CA GLU A 147 -1.77 -6.86 1.81
C GLU A 147 -2.19 -7.70 0.61
N TYR A 148 -1.98 -7.19 -0.60
CA TYR A 148 -2.10 -7.99 -1.83
C TYR A 148 -0.97 -9.01 -1.94
N ILE A 149 0.20 -8.70 -1.38
CA ILE A 149 1.35 -9.61 -1.33
C ILE A 149 1.10 -10.69 -0.27
N LYS A 150 0.30 -11.70 -0.63
CA LYS A 150 0.17 -12.96 0.12
C LYS A 150 1.42 -13.83 -0.09
N ALA A 151 2.61 -13.31 0.17
CA ALA A 151 3.80 -14.14 0.15
C ALA A 151 3.75 -15.06 1.38
N GLN A 152 3.44 -16.33 1.15
CA GLN A 152 3.75 -17.39 2.11
C GLN A 152 5.26 -17.33 2.36
N ILE A 153 5.65 -16.89 3.56
CA ILE A 153 7.05 -16.87 3.97
C ILE A 153 7.44 -18.32 4.29
N THR A 154 7.69 -19.11 3.26
CA THR A 154 8.39 -20.39 3.39
C THR A 154 9.82 -20.20 2.92
N THR A 155 10.58 -19.38 3.64
CA THR A 155 12.04 -19.44 3.55
C THR A 155 12.56 -20.14 4.79
N SER A 156 13.34 -21.20 4.57
CA SER A 156 14.18 -21.85 5.56
C SER A 156 15.16 -20.83 6.16
N GLN A 157 14.72 -20.19 7.25
CA GLN A 157 15.41 -19.42 8.30
C GLN A 157 16.68 -18.57 8.07
N ASN A 158 17.41 -18.53 6.94
CA ASN A 158 18.70 -17.79 6.89
C ASN A 158 19.12 -17.16 5.54
N ILE A 159 18.29 -17.11 4.50
CA ILE A 159 18.66 -16.45 3.23
C ILE A 159 18.05 -15.04 3.18
N PRO A 160 18.83 -13.97 2.94
CA PRO A 160 18.29 -12.63 2.80
C PRO A 160 17.29 -12.55 1.65
N THR A 161 16.13 -11.93 1.92
CA THR A 161 15.05 -11.81 0.94
C THR A 161 15.02 -10.41 0.31
N LEU A 162 15.12 -10.34 -1.01
CA LEU A 162 14.91 -9.15 -1.81
C LEU A 162 13.46 -9.13 -2.31
N ARG A 163 12.73 -8.04 -2.07
CA ARG A 163 11.33 -7.89 -2.52
C ARG A 163 11.20 -6.73 -3.50
N LEU A 164 10.79 -7.02 -4.73
CA LEU A 164 10.51 -6.04 -5.77
C LEU A 164 9.01 -5.79 -5.92
N MET A 165 8.64 -4.55 -6.20
CA MET A 165 7.33 -4.20 -6.72
C MET A 165 7.49 -3.75 -8.15
N LEU A 166 6.57 -4.22 -9.00
CA LEU A 166 6.57 -4.00 -10.42
C LEU A 166 5.38 -3.11 -10.77
N ASP A 167 5.65 -2.00 -11.43
CA ASP A 167 4.63 -1.19 -12.10
C ASP A 167 4.68 -1.54 -13.59
N ILE A 168 3.55 -1.93 -14.15
CA ILE A 168 3.42 -2.25 -15.57
C ILE A 168 2.37 -1.33 -16.17
N TYR A 169 2.76 -0.63 -17.22
CA TYR A 169 1.85 0.24 -17.96
C TYR A 169 2.01 0.02 -19.47
N TYR A 170 0.93 0.33 -20.16
CA TYR A 170 0.80 0.21 -21.60
C TYR A 170 0.66 1.59 -22.22
N ASP A 171 1.37 1.83 -23.33
CA ASP A 171 1.23 3.03 -24.14
C ASP A 171 0.93 2.65 -25.59
N ASP A 172 -0.21 3.12 -26.11
CA ASP A 172 -0.48 3.13 -27.54
C ASP A 172 0.45 4.18 -28.13
N PHE A 173 1.41 3.83 -29.01
CA PHE A 173 2.35 4.78 -29.62
C PHE A 173 1.61 5.91 -30.37
N GLY A 174 1.18 6.93 -29.63
CA GLY A 174 0.04 7.80 -29.98
C GLY A 174 0.26 8.66 -31.20
N THR A 175 1.49 8.72 -31.69
CA THR A 175 1.92 9.43 -32.90
C THR A 175 1.57 8.70 -34.21
N PHE A 176 1.15 7.43 -34.18
CA PHE A 176 0.88 6.64 -35.40
C PHE A 176 -0.58 6.20 -35.59
N ARG A 177 -1.51 6.64 -34.74
CA ARG A 177 -2.93 6.21 -34.75
C ARG A 177 -3.64 6.33 -36.10
N ASN A 178 -3.24 7.28 -36.95
CA ASN A 178 -3.97 7.60 -38.19
C ASN A 178 -3.24 7.18 -39.48
N THR A 179 -2.02 6.65 -39.38
CA THR A 179 -1.19 6.40 -40.58
C THR A 179 -0.73 4.94 -40.69
N TYR A 180 -0.58 4.25 -39.55
CA TYR A 180 -0.22 2.83 -39.50
C TYR A 180 -1.04 2.11 -38.44
N HIS A 181 -1.20 0.81 -38.67
CA HIS A 181 -1.60 -0.19 -37.69
C HIS A 181 -1.10 0.10 -36.27
N SER A 182 -2.01 0.38 -35.32
CA SER A 182 -1.65 0.73 -33.94
C SER A 182 -0.81 -0.36 -33.30
N LEU A 183 0.37 0.03 -32.80
CA LEU A 183 1.28 -0.80 -32.02
C LEU A 183 1.30 -0.22 -30.60
N GLY A 184 1.41 -1.07 -29.59
CA GLY A 184 1.56 -0.62 -28.21
C GLY A 184 2.79 -1.19 -27.54
N GLY A 185 3.41 -0.38 -26.68
CA GLY A 185 4.53 -0.79 -25.84
C GLY A 185 4.04 -1.18 -24.45
N ILE A 186 4.55 -2.29 -23.91
CA ILE A 186 4.38 -2.68 -22.51
C ILE A 186 5.68 -2.39 -21.79
N TYR A 187 5.59 -1.58 -20.74
CA TYR A 187 6.74 -1.11 -19.98
C TYR A 187 6.68 -1.61 -18.54
N LEU A 188 7.85 -1.87 -17.97
CA LEU A 188 8.07 -2.27 -16.60
C LEU A 188 8.92 -1.22 -15.88
N GLN A 189 8.51 -0.87 -14.67
CA GLN A 189 9.29 -0.05 -13.76
C GLN A 189 9.37 -0.69 -12.37
N PHE A 190 10.55 -0.63 -11.73
CA PHE A 190 10.69 -1.05 -10.33
C PHE A 190 10.24 0.06 -9.39
N CYS A 191 9.19 -0.18 -8.60
CA CYS A 191 8.66 0.83 -7.70
C CYS A 191 9.59 1.08 -6.50
N ASN A 192 10.52 0.16 -6.21
CA ASN A 192 11.50 0.29 -5.13
C ASN A 192 12.55 1.39 -5.38
N MET A 193 12.60 1.99 -6.57
CA MET A 193 13.51 3.09 -6.88
C MET A 193 13.02 4.42 -6.30
N PRO A 194 13.92 5.29 -5.80
CA PRO A 194 13.59 6.67 -5.47
C PRO A 194 12.89 7.37 -6.64
N LEU A 195 11.96 8.30 -6.35
CA LEU A 195 11.18 8.97 -7.38
C LEU A 195 12.05 9.64 -8.46
N GLN A 196 13.16 10.27 -8.06
CA GLN A 196 14.09 10.91 -9.00
C GLN A 196 14.67 9.91 -10.02
N LEU A 197 14.84 8.65 -9.63
CA LEU A 197 15.27 7.59 -10.54
C LEU A 197 14.08 7.08 -11.35
N ARG A 198 12.90 6.91 -10.75
CA ARG A 198 11.68 6.52 -11.50
C ARG A 198 11.31 7.50 -12.60
N LYS A 199 11.59 8.80 -12.46
CA LYS A 199 11.35 9.79 -13.52
C LYS A 199 12.34 9.71 -14.70
N GLN A 200 13.43 8.97 -14.59
CA GLN A 200 14.43 8.88 -15.66
C GLN A 200 14.04 7.78 -16.65
N LEU A 201 13.88 8.14 -17.93
CA LEU A 201 13.51 7.21 -19.01
C LEU A 201 14.37 5.94 -19.06
N LYS A 202 15.66 6.04 -18.69
CA LYS A 202 16.58 4.89 -18.63
C LYS A 202 16.15 3.80 -17.63
N ASN A 203 15.25 4.13 -16.71
CA ASN A 203 14.73 3.24 -15.67
C ASN A 203 13.29 2.76 -15.97
N HIS A 204 12.84 2.91 -17.22
CA HIS A 204 11.65 2.28 -17.77
C HIS A 204 12.11 1.20 -18.76
N PHE A 205 11.76 -0.05 -18.47
CA PHE A 205 12.21 -1.21 -19.24
C PHE A 205 11.11 -1.65 -20.18
N VAL A 206 11.42 -1.81 -21.47
CA VAL A 206 10.46 -2.42 -22.41
C VAL A 206 10.36 -3.90 -22.09
N LEU A 207 9.16 -4.35 -21.77
CA LEU A 207 8.88 -5.75 -21.44
C LEU A 207 8.41 -6.52 -22.68
N SER A 208 7.48 -5.94 -23.44
CA SER A 208 6.94 -6.54 -24.65
C SER A 208 6.27 -5.49 -25.52
N PHE A 209 5.78 -5.91 -26.68
CA PHE A 209 4.94 -5.12 -27.57
C PHE A 209 3.62 -5.86 -27.81
N VAL A 210 2.54 -5.11 -27.96
CA VAL A 210 1.27 -5.64 -28.48
C VAL A 210 1.31 -5.47 -30.00
N PRO A 211 1.49 -6.56 -30.78
CA PRO A 211 1.55 -6.47 -32.23
C PRO A 211 0.21 -6.04 -32.79
N PHE A 212 0.23 -5.47 -33.99
CA PHE A 212 -1.00 -5.08 -34.66
C PHE A 212 -1.95 -6.27 -34.84
N GLY A 213 -3.22 -6.07 -34.48
CA GLY A 213 -4.26 -7.09 -34.54
C GLY A 213 -4.17 -8.16 -33.46
N GLY A 214 -3.17 -8.09 -32.56
CA GLY A 214 -3.08 -8.93 -31.38
C GLY A 214 -4.01 -8.45 -30.26
N GLU A 215 -4.59 -9.39 -29.52
CA GLU A 215 -5.38 -9.08 -28.34
C GLU A 215 -4.46 -8.75 -27.16
N PHE A 216 -4.75 -7.65 -26.44
CA PHE A 216 -3.96 -7.23 -25.28
C PHE A 216 -3.87 -8.33 -24.21
N ASP A 217 -4.98 -8.99 -23.94
CA ASP A 217 -5.07 -10.03 -22.92
C ASP A 217 -4.19 -11.26 -23.26
N ASP A 218 -4.11 -11.64 -24.55
CA ASP A 218 -3.23 -12.72 -25.00
C ASP A 218 -1.75 -12.41 -24.78
N VAL A 219 -1.35 -11.14 -24.94
CA VAL A 219 0.03 -10.69 -24.71
C VAL A 219 0.32 -10.57 -23.20
N MET A 220 -0.64 -10.09 -22.41
CA MET A 220 -0.45 -9.86 -20.97
C MET A 220 -0.55 -11.12 -20.12
N LYS A 221 -1.37 -12.09 -20.51
CA LYS A 221 -1.58 -13.33 -19.75
C LYS A 221 -0.27 -14.06 -19.38
N PRO A 222 0.66 -14.35 -20.31
CA PRO A 222 1.91 -15.01 -19.96
C PRO A 222 2.77 -14.16 -19.01
N ILE A 223 2.79 -12.83 -19.19
CA ILE A 223 3.52 -11.90 -18.32
C ILE A 223 2.98 -11.96 -16.89
N VAL A 224 1.66 -11.88 -16.72
CA VAL A 224 1.00 -11.94 -15.41
C VAL A 224 1.25 -13.29 -14.74
N ASP A 225 1.22 -14.40 -15.48
CA ASP A 225 1.47 -15.73 -14.93
C ASP A 225 2.95 -15.93 -14.50
N GLU A 226 3.91 -15.35 -15.22
CA GLU A 226 5.31 -15.30 -14.79
C GLU A 226 5.47 -14.48 -13.50
N ILE A 227 4.78 -13.34 -13.38
CA ILE A 227 4.83 -12.52 -12.15
C ILE A 227 4.22 -13.28 -10.97
N LYS A 228 3.08 -13.97 -11.13
CA LYS A 228 2.52 -14.84 -10.09
C LYS A 228 3.48 -15.94 -9.64
N ASN A 229 4.30 -16.46 -10.55
CA ASN A 229 5.35 -17.41 -10.20
C ASN A 229 6.48 -16.71 -9.42
N LEU A 230 6.87 -15.50 -9.82
CA LEU A 230 7.87 -14.68 -9.13
C LEU A 230 7.40 -14.19 -7.75
N GLU A 231 6.10 -14.05 -7.51
CA GLU A 231 5.50 -13.75 -6.19
C GLU A 231 5.81 -14.85 -5.16
N ARG A 232 5.93 -16.12 -5.61
CA ARG A 232 6.30 -17.25 -4.75
C ARG A 232 7.78 -17.24 -4.38
N GLY A 233 8.58 -16.51 -5.15
CA GLY A 233 10.01 -16.31 -4.95
C GLY A 233 10.89 -17.28 -5.70
N ILE A 234 12.08 -16.80 -6.05
CA ILE A 234 13.14 -17.53 -6.73
C ILE A 234 14.48 -17.30 -6.02
N LEU A 235 15.37 -18.29 -6.05
CA LEU A 235 16.72 -18.11 -5.55
C LEU A 235 17.60 -17.50 -6.64
N ILE A 236 18.19 -16.34 -6.38
CA ILE A 236 19.10 -15.65 -7.30
C ILE A 236 20.47 -15.45 -6.66
N THR A 237 21.49 -15.23 -7.50
CA THR A 237 22.83 -14.86 -7.04
C THR A 237 23.18 -13.49 -7.61
N ILE A 238 23.40 -12.51 -6.73
CA ILE A 238 23.86 -11.17 -7.12
C ILE A 238 25.20 -10.94 -6.42
N ASN A 239 26.24 -10.57 -7.18
CA ASN A 239 27.59 -10.30 -6.66
C ASN A 239 28.14 -11.41 -5.74
N GLY A 240 27.86 -12.68 -6.07
CA GLY A 240 28.30 -13.84 -5.28
C GLY A 240 27.45 -14.14 -4.03
N GLN A 241 26.47 -13.31 -3.70
CA GLN A 241 25.56 -13.52 -2.58
C GLN A 241 24.26 -14.17 -3.06
N LYS A 242 23.85 -15.27 -2.39
CA LYS A 242 22.55 -15.90 -2.59
C LYS A 242 21.44 -15.08 -1.93
N LEU A 243 20.42 -14.75 -2.69
CA LEU A 243 19.28 -13.95 -2.27
C LEU A 243 17.99 -14.66 -2.68
N TRP A 244 16.97 -14.58 -1.83
CA TRP A 244 15.62 -14.99 -2.18
C TRP A 244 14.89 -13.79 -2.78
N LEU A 245 14.65 -13.78 -4.10
CA LEU A 245 13.95 -12.70 -4.78
C LEU A 245 12.46 -13.02 -4.87
N THR A 246 11.60 -12.12 -4.42
CA THR A 246 10.16 -12.14 -4.69
C THR A 246 9.76 -10.85 -5.41
N ALA A 247 8.80 -10.89 -6.35
CA ALA A 247 8.23 -9.67 -6.92
C ALA A 247 6.72 -9.74 -7.00
N ALA A 248 6.04 -8.61 -6.88
CA ALA A 248 4.58 -8.50 -7.02
C ALA A 248 4.22 -7.23 -7.82
N LEU A 249 3.04 -7.23 -8.44
CA LEU A 249 2.51 -6.03 -9.09
C LEU A 249 2.10 -4.99 -8.04
N GLY A 250 2.50 -3.74 -8.26
CA GLY A 250 1.95 -2.59 -7.57
C GLY A 250 0.59 -2.27 -8.17
N VAL A 251 -0.43 -2.16 -7.31
CA VAL A 251 -1.79 -1.73 -7.68
C VAL A 251 -1.87 -0.22 -7.59
#